data_AF-A0A7C5SX20-F1
#
_entry.id   AF-A0A7C5SX20-F1
#
_cell.length_a   1.000
_cell.length_b   1.000
_cell.length_c   1.000
_cell.angle_alpha   90.00
_cell.angle_beta   90.00
_cell.angle_gamma   90.00
#
_symmetry.space_group_name_H-M   'P 1'
#
loop_
_entity.id
_entity.type
_entity.pdbx_description
1 polymer ?
#
loop_
_entity_poly.entity_id
_entity_poly.type
_entity_poly.pdbx_seq_one_letter_code
_entity_poly.pdbx_strand_id
1 'polypeptide(L)'
;MKREEKGWTIRVNAQSVFLPEEKLPEMLALLDGAFYGILKDNTSIQAGSGYIVLLRGKDRWGIRIGKGDEREVVYLTRLDIRSLYYFLLLS
;
A
#
# COMPACT_ATOMS: atom_id res chain seq x y z
N MET A 1 -4.40 -8.29 29.17
CA MET A 1 -3.23 -7.77 28.42
C MET A 1 -3.69 -7.55 26.99
N LYS A 2 -3.79 -6.30 26.50
CA LYS A 2 -4.13 -6.06 25.08
C LYS A 2 -2.92 -6.49 24.24
N ARG A 3 -3.12 -7.42 23.31
CA ARG A 3 -2.10 -7.86 22.37
C ARG A 3 -1.77 -6.67 21.48
N GLU A 4 -0.51 -6.24 21.43
CA GLU A 4 -0.10 -5.23 20.45
C GLU A 4 -0.28 -5.84 19.05
N GLU A 5 -1.03 -5.14 18.19
CA GLU A 5 -1.20 -5.54 16.79
C GLU A 5 0.10 -5.26 16.03
N LYS A 6 0.66 -6.30 15.40
CA LYS A 6 1.85 -6.17 14.55
C LYS A 6 1.46 -5.67 13.16
N GLY A 7 2.27 -4.79 12.60
CA GLY A 7 2.06 -4.26 11.25
C GLY A 7 2.78 -2.94 11.01
N TRP A 8 2.41 -2.29 9.91
CA TRP A 8 3.05 -1.06 9.44
C TRP A 8 2.04 0.08 9.35
N THR A 9 2.45 1.28 9.75
CA THR A 9 1.65 2.49 9.47
C THR A 9 2.14 3.11 8.18
N ILE A 10 1.28 3.11 7.16
CA ILE A 10 1.53 3.82 5.90
C ILE A 10 0.95 5.23 6.04
N ARG A 11 1.78 6.26 5.82
CA ARG A 11 1.39 7.67 5.90
C ARG A 11 1.55 8.36 4.55
N VAL A 12 0.53 9.10 4.14
CA VAL A 12 0.55 9.96 2.95
C VAL A 12 -0.14 11.27 3.34
N ASN A 13 0.61 12.37 3.30
CA ASN A 13 0.13 13.70 3.73
C ASN A 13 -0.54 13.64 5.11
N ALA A 14 -1.81 14.04 5.20
CA ALA A 14 -2.58 14.06 6.45
C ALA A 14 -3.19 12.69 6.82
N GLN A 15 -3.12 11.69 5.93
CA GLN A 15 -3.76 10.38 6.13
C GLN A 15 -2.75 9.33 6.58
N SER A 16 -3.23 8.38 7.38
CA SER A 16 -2.47 7.20 7.77
C SER A 16 -3.36 5.98 7.89
N VAL A 17 -2.91 4.86 7.34
CA VAL A 17 -3.59 3.56 7.41
C VAL A 17 -2.64 2.54 8.02
N PHE A 18 -3.16 1.71 8.92
CA PHE A 18 -2.41 0.60 9.49
C PHE A 18 -2.60 -0.63 8.62
N LEU A 19 -1.51 -1.16 8.06
CA LEU A 19 -1.43 -2.42 7.34
C LEU A 19 -1.10 -3.53 8.34
N PRO A 20 -2.06 -4.41 8.69
CA PRO A 20 -1.80 -5.53 9.58
C PRO A 20 -0.79 -6.52 8.99
N GLU A 21 -0.04 -7.20 9.84
CA GLU A 21 0.97 -8.20 9.41
C GLU A 21 0.37 -9.31 8.53
N GLU A 22 -0.85 -9.74 8.79
CA GLU A 22 -1.55 -10.76 8.00
C GLU A 22 -1.88 -10.31 6.56
N LYS A 23 -1.88 -9.00 6.31
CA LYS A 23 -2.10 -8.40 4.98
C LYS A 23 -0.80 -8.13 4.22
N LEU A 24 0.36 -8.40 4.82
CA LEU A 24 1.66 -8.21 4.18
C LEU A 24 1.80 -9.01 2.87
N PRO A 25 1.45 -10.31 2.79
CA PRO A 25 1.59 -11.07 1.54
C PRO A 25 0.78 -10.47 0.39
N GLU A 26 -0.41 -9.95 0.70
CA GLU A 26 -1.27 -9.26 -0.26
C GLU A 26 -0.58 -7.99 -0.77
N MET A 27 -0.05 -7.15 0.14
CA MET A 27 0.69 -5.94 -0.21
C MET A 27 1.91 -6.21 -1.08
N LEU A 28 2.70 -7.23 -0.74
CA LEU A 28 3.88 -7.62 -1.51
C LEU A 28 3.50 -8.08 -2.93
N ALA A 29 2.44 -8.89 -3.08
CA ALA A 29 1.96 -9.32 -4.38
C ALA A 29 1.48 -8.14 -5.25
N LEU A 30 0.82 -7.14 -4.65
CA LEU A 30 0.40 -5.95 -5.39
C LEU A 30 1.60 -5.11 -5.84
N LEU A 31 2.60 -4.92 -4.97
CA LEU A 31 3.82 -4.19 -5.34
C LEU A 31 4.60 -4.89 -6.46
N ASP A 32 4.70 -6.22 -6.40
CA ASP A 32 5.35 -7.02 -7.45
C ASP A 32 4.60 -6.88 -8.80
N GLY A 33 3.27 -7.03 -8.76
CA GLY A 33 2.43 -6.83 -9.93
C GLY A 33 2.53 -5.42 -10.52
N ALA A 34 2.63 -4.39 -9.68
CA ALA A 34 2.84 -3.01 -10.12
C ALA A 34 4.23 -2.82 -10.75
N PHE A 35 5.28 -3.42 -10.17
CA PHE A 35 6.64 -3.35 -10.69
C PHE A 35 6.72 -3.92 -12.13
N TYR A 36 6.16 -5.11 -12.34
CA TYR A 36 6.11 -5.75 -13.66
C TYR A 36 5.06 -5.16 -14.60
N GLY A 37 4.15 -4.31 -14.10
CA GLY A 37 3.11 -3.67 -14.91
C GLY A 37 1.96 -4.60 -15.30
N ILE A 38 1.73 -5.65 -14.52
CA ILE A 38 0.68 -6.67 -14.74
C ILE A 38 -0.52 -6.52 -13.81
N LEU A 39 -0.48 -5.57 -12.88
CA LEU A 39 -1.57 -5.31 -11.95
C LEU A 39 -2.82 -4.80 -12.69
N LYS A 40 -4.01 -5.24 -12.26
CA LYS A 40 -5.26 -4.63 -12.69
C LYS A 40 -5.40 -3.23 -12.08
N ASP A 41 -6.06 -2.34 -12.81
CA ASP A 41 -6.31 -0.98 -12.33
C ASP A 41 -7.10 -1.00 -11.01
N ASN A 42 -6.67 -0.17 -10.05
CA ASN A 42 -7.32 0.06 -8.76
C ASN A 42 -7.49 -1.19 -7.87
N THR A 43 -6.42 -1.98 -7.72
CA THR A 43 -6.46 -3.12 -6.78
C THR A 43 -6.28 -2.63 -5.35
N SER A 44 -7.17 -3.06 -4.44
CA SER A 44 -7.24 -2.54 -3.06
C SER A 44 -7.09 -3.62 -1.99
N ILE A 45 -6.43 -3.25 -0.89
CA ILE A 45 -6.34 -4.00 0.35
C ILE A 45 -7.18 -3.27 1.41
N GLN A 46 -8.09 -4.00 2.06
CA GLN A 46 -8.73 -3.51 3.27
C GLN A 46 -7.76 -3.64 4.44
N ALA A 47 -7.45 -2.52 5.10
CA ALA A 47 -6.40 -2.41 6.11
C ALA A 47 -6.94 -1.68 7.34
N GLY A 48 -7.42 -2.47 8.31
CA GLY A 48 -8.14 -1.96 9.48
C GLY A 48 -9.39 -1.17 9.08
N SER A 49 -9.50 0.06 9.61
CA SER A 49 -10.58 1.00 9.29
C SER A 49 -10.39 1.80 7.99
N GLY A 50 -9.30 1.53 7.26
CA GLY A 50 -8.98 2.20 6.00
C GLY A 50 -8.72 1.22 4.86
N TYR A 51 -8.29 1.78 3.74
CA TYR A 51 -7.91 1.01 2.57
C TYR A 51 -6.60 1.52 1.99
N ILE A 52 -5.89 0.61 1.30
CA ILE A 52 -4.72 0.90 0.49
C ILE A 52 -5.04 0.47 -0.93
N VAL A 53 -4.87 1.34 -1.91
CA VAL A 53 -5.11 1.03 -3.32
C VAL A 53 -3.81 1.25 -4.09
N LEU A 54 -3.37 0.24 -4.82
CA LEU A 54 -2.37 0.43 -5.87
C LEU A 54 -3.12 0.76 -7.16
N LEU A 55 -2.85 1.95 -7.68
CA LEU A 55 -3.52 2.49 -8.86
C LEU A 55 -2.52 2.81 -9.96
N ARG A 56 -2.98 2.70 -11.19
CA ARG A 56 -2.24 3.10 -12.37
C ARG A 56 -2.61 4.54 -12.73
N GLY A 57 -1.63 5.43 -12.71
CA GLY A 57 -1.69 6.74 -13.37
C GLY A 57 -1.26 6.63 -14.84
N LYS A 58 -1.17 7.76 -15.54
CA LYS A 58 -0.83 7.80 -16.97
C LYS A 58 0.49 7.06 -17.29
N ASP A 59 1.55 7.38 -16.53
CA ASP A 59 2.91 6.86 -16.78
C ASP A 59 3.57 6.23 -15.55
N ARG A 60 2.82 6.09 -14.44
CA ARG A 60 3.35 5.65 -13.13
C ARG A 60 2.29 5.00 -12.28
N TRP A 61 2.72 4.15 -11.36
CA TRP A 61 1.85 3.60 -10.33
C TRP A 61 1.77 4.57 -9.15
N GLY A 62 0.77 4.41 -8.31
CA GLY A 62 0.64 5.18 -7.07
C GLY A 62 0.01 4.35 -5.98
N ILE A 63 0.23 4.81 -4.76
CA ILE A 63 -0.48 4.33 -3.57
C ILE A 63 -1.49 5.40 -3.21
N ARG A 64 -2.76 4.98 -3.08
CA ARG A 64 -3.81 5.77 -2.46
C ARG A 64 -4.18 5.14 -1.13
N ILE A 65 -4.23 5.94 -0.08
CA ILE A 65 -4.76 5.51 1.21
C ILE A 65 -5.95 6.37 1.58
N GLY A 66 -6.88 5.83 2.37
CA GLY A 66 -8.04 6.59 2.82
C GLY A 66 -8.83 5.91 3.92
N LYS A 67 -9.73 6.69 4.54
CA LYS A 67 -10.72 6.28 5.53
C LYS A 67 -12.05 6.94 5.17
N GLY A 68 -13.06 6.15 4.82
CA GLY A 68 -14.33 6.68 4.31
C GLY A 68 -14.12 7.52 3.04
N ASP A 69 -14.59 8.77 3.06
CA ASP A 69 -14.57 9.69 1.91
C ASP A 69 -13.22 10.43 1.75
N GLU A 70 -12.39 10.46 2.79
CA GLU A 70 -11.07 11.12 2.75
C GLU A 70 -10.01 10.20 2.16
N ARG A 71 -9.21 10.71 1.22
CA ARG A 71 -8.16 9.95 0.54
C ARG A 71 -6.99 10.80 0.12
N GLU A 72 -5.80 10.23 0.20
CA GLU A 72 -4.54 10.84 -0.21
C GLU A 72 -3.80 9.92 -1.18
N VAL A 73 -3.08 10.51 -2.13
CA VAL A 73 -2.38 9.76 -3.19
C VAL A 73 -0.94 10.20 -3.30
N VAL A 74 -0.04 9.23 -3.40
CA VAL A 74 1.34 9.44 -3.81
C VAL A 74 1.62 8.61 -5.07
N TYR A 75 2.33 9.19 -6.03
CA TYR A 75 2.81 8.46 -7.19
C TYR A 75 4.23 7.96 -6.96
N LEU A 76 4.49 6.74 -7.40
CA LEU A 76 5.74 6.02 -7.19
C LEU A 76 6.40 5.74 -8.53
N THR A 77 7.72 5.92 -8.57
CA THR A 77 8.54 5.37 -9.65
C THR A 77 8.64 3.85 -9.50
N ARG A 78 9.10 3.15 -10.54
CA ARG A 78 9.41 1.72 -10.44
C ARG A 78 10.44 1.41 -9.36
N LEU A 79 11.41 2.29 -9.15
CA LEU A 79 12.41 2.13 -8.10
C LEU A 79 11.77 2.24 -6.71
N ASP A 80 10.86 3.19 -6.50
CA ASP A 80 10.16 3.36 -5.22
C ASP A 80 9.32 2.12 -4.88
N ILE A 81 8.61 1.54 -5.87
CA ILE A 81 7.83 0.30 -5.69
C ILE A 81 8.73 -0.83 -5.21
N ARG A 82 9.89 -1.01 -5.86
CA ARG A 82 10.85 -2.07 -5.53
C ARG A 82 11.50 -1.84 -4.17
N SER A 83 11.87 -0.60 -3.85
CA SER A 83 12.40 -0.23 -2.54
C SER A 83 11.38 -0.48 -1.43
N LEU A 84 10.11 -0.13 -1.64
CA LEU A 84 9.03 -0.39 -0.69
C LEU A 84 8.78 -1.89 -0.49
N TYR A 85 8.83 -2.69 -1.55
CA TYR A 85 8.72 -4.14 -1.48
C TYR A 85 9.79 -4.73 -0.56
N TYR A 86 11.06 -4.39 -0.78
CA TYR A 86 12.16 -4.91 0.05
C TYR A 86 12.14 -4.37 1.48
N PHE A 87 11.74 -3.11 1.66
CA PHE A 87 11.55 -2.55 2.99
C PHE A 87 10.55 -3.39 3.78
N LEU A 88 9.35 -3.63 3.24
CA LEU A 88 8.30 -4.40 3.90
C LEU A 88 8.65 -5.87 4.10
N LEU A 89 9.37 -6.49 3.15
CA LEU A 89 9.76 -7.90 3.24
C LEU A 89 10.81 -8.18 4.32
N LEU A 90 11.69 -7.21 4.60
CA LEU A 90 12.86 -7.39 5.47
C LEU A 90 12.69 -6.73 6.87
N SER A 91 11.64 -5.93 7.05
CA SER A 91 11.35 -5.22 8.31
C SER A 91 10.60 -6.05 9.34
#